data_AF-A0A1V5R4Z9-F1
#
_entry.id   AF-A0A1V5R4Z9-F1
#
_cell.length_a   1.000
_cell.length_b   1.000
_cell.length_c   1.000
_cell.angle_alpha   90.00
_cell.angle_beta   90.00
_cell.angle_gamma   90.00
#
_symmetry.space_group_name_H-M   'P 1'
#
loop_
_entity.id
_entity.type
_entity.pdbx_description
1 polymer ?
#
loop_
_entity_poly.entity_id
_entity_poly.type
_entity_poly.pdbx_seq_one_letter_code
_entity_poly.pdbx_strand_id
1 'polypeptide(L)'
;MAKRTERDRADLIAQNLCSAIRNHTFELGDGRTLRCTISVGYAACPILDQNPEAFTWEDAAQAADQCLYAVKRGGRDGWMGVHTPGPLDPVEVGPRLRVDIEGLAAEGKIVLRRSSR
;
A
#
# COMPACT_ATOMS: atom_id res chain seq x y z
N MET A 1 -19.51 4.02 -9.59
CA MET A 1 -18.54 3.81 -10.69
C MET A 1 -17.14 4.14 -10.15
N ALA A 2 -16.48 3.19 -9.47
CA ALA A 2 -15.12 3.42 -8.95
C ALA A 2 -14.18 3.56 -10.15
N LYS A 3 -13.50 4.71 -10.29
CA LYS A 3 -12.47 4.89 -11.31
C LYS A 3 -11.46 3.76 -11.08
N ARG A 4 -11.30 2.91 -12.09
CA ARG A 4 -10.23 1.93 -12.19
C ARG A 4 -8.92 2.72 -12.20
N THR A 5 -8.42 3.11 -11.03
CA THR A 5 -7.03 3.50 -10.87
C THR A 5 -6.27 2.31 -11.44
N GLU A 6 -5.58 2.53 -12.55
CA GLU A 6 -4.69 1.54 -13.13
C GLU A 6 -3.79 1.06 -11.99
N ARG A 7 -3.83 -0.24 -11.67
CA ARG A 7 -3.11 -0.84 -10.54
C ARG A 7 -1.65 -0.41 -10.52
N ASP A 8 -1.08 -0.25 -11.71
CA ASP A 8 0.28 0.21 -11.97
C ASP A 8 0.58 1.65 -11.58
N ARG A 9 -0.44 2.49 -11.35
CA ARG A 9 -0.32 3.90 -10.97
C ARG A 9 -0.71 4.19 -9.52
N ALA A 10 -1.05 3.17 -8.74
CA ALA A 10 -1.43 3.35 -7.34
C ALA A 10 -0.27 3.91 -6.49
N ASP A 11 0.98 3.59 -6.86
CA ASP A 11 2.20 4.18 -6.30
C ASP A 11 2.24 5.70 -6.50
N LEU A 12 1.91 6.19 -7.70
CA LEU A 12 1.91 7.63 -8.00
C LEU A 12 0.90 8.37 -7.12
N ILE A 13 -0.27 7.80 -6.85
CA ILE A 13 -1.25 8.41 -5.95
C ILE A 13 -0.70 8.48 -4.52
N ALA A 14 -0.11 7.38 -4.03
CA ALA A 14 0.48 7.35 -2.69
C ALA A 14 1.65 8.36 -2.57
N GLN A 15 2.51 8.42 -3.58
CA GLN A 15 3.62 9.38 -3.67
C GLN A 15 3.12 10.83 -3.65
N ASN A 16 2.10 11.14 -4.45
CA ASN A 16 1.53 12.48 -4.51
C ASN A 16 0.88 12.88 -3.19
N LEU A 17 0.19 11.95 -2.52
CA LEU A 17 -0.44 12.20 -1.23
C LEU A 17 0.61 12.49 -0.14
N CYS A 18 1.65 11.64 -0.03
CA CYS A 18 2.75 11.88 0.90
C CYS A 18 3.42 13.23 0.65
N SER A 19 3.67 13.57 -0.62
CA SER A 19 4.33 14.83 -0.99
C SER A 19 3.45 16.05 -0.70
N ALA A 20 2.15 15.97 -1.00
CA ALA A 20 1.21 17.05 -0.72
C ALA A 20 1.14 17.36 0.77
N ILE A 21 1.04 16.33 1.63
CA ILE A 21 0.98 16.53 3.08
C ILE A 21 2.31 17.06 3.62
N ARG A 22 3.46 16.49 3.21
CA ARG A 22 4.79 16.92 3.66
C ARG A 22 5.09 18.39 3.36
N ASN A 23 4.59 18.86 2.22
CA ASN A 23 4.79 20.22 1.73
C ASN A 23 3.72 21.20 2.22
N HIS A 24 2.67 20.72 2.87
CA HIS A 24 1.62 21.58 3.41
C HIS A 24 1.94 22.03 4.83
N THR A 25 1.61 23.28 5.13
CA THR A 25 1.63 23.83 6.49
C THR A 25 0.19 24.05 6.92
N PHE A 26 -0.25 23.33 7.95
CA PHE A 26 -1.60 23.38 8.46
C PHE A 26 -1.75 24.52 9.48
N GLU A 27 -2.73 25.39 9.29
CA GLU A 27 -3.11 26.44 10.24
C GLU A 27 -4.10 25.89 11.28
N LEU A 28 -3.84 26.07 12.58
CA LEU A 28 -4.66 25.51 13.67
C LEU A 28 -5.73 26.46 14.23
N GLY A 29 -5.84 27.67 13.68
CA GLY A 29 -6.88 28.66 14.05
C GLY A 29 -6.56 29.55 15.26
N ASP A 30 -5.48 29.26 15.99
CA ASP A 30 -4.95 30.06 17.11
C ASP A 30 -3.63 30.77 16.77
N GLY A 31 -3.34 30.92 15.47
CA GLY A 31 -2.09 31.47 14.95
C GLY A 31 -0.91 30.49 14.95
N ARG A 32 -1.11 29.24 15.40
CA ARG A 32 -0.10 28.19 15.31
C ARG A 32 -0.19 27.44 13.99
N THR A 33 0.97 27.00 13.53
CA THR A 33 1.12 26.15 12.36
C THR A 33 1.64 24.77 12.73
N LEU A 34 1.26 23.76 11.93
CA LEU A 34 1.72 22.39 12.06
C LEU A 34 2.25 21.90 10.71
N ARG A 35 3.44 21.31 10.73
CA ARG A 35 3.94 20.48 9.63
C ARG A 35 3.91 19.03 10.06
N CYS A 36 3.39 18.17 9.19
CA CYS A 36 3.32 16.75 9.46
C CYS A 36 3.65 15.95 8.21
N THR A 37 3.89 14.65 8.43
CA THR A 37 4.09 13.67 7.38
C THR A 37 3.10 12.54 7.57
N ILE A 38 2.91 11.73 6.53
CA ILE A 38 2.05 10.55 6.58
C ILE A 38 2.79 9.33 6.08
N SER A 39 2.31 8.16 6.50
CA SER A 39 2.73 6.87 5.96
C SER A 39 1.53 6.21 5.31
N VAL A 40 1.72 5.62 4.13
CA VAL A 40 0.64 5.02 3.34
C VAL A 40 0.98 3.58 3.01
N GLY A 41 0.07 2.67 3.35
CA GLY A 41 0.05 1.31 2.82
C GLY A 41 -1.12 1.17 1.86
N TYR A 42 -0.91 0.50 0.74
CA TYR A 42 -2.00 0.25 -0.21
C TYR A 42 -1.91 -1.14 -0.85
N ALA A 43 -3.07 -1.64 -1.29
CA ALA A 43 -3.19 -2.87 -2.04
C ALA A 43 -4.36 -2.73 -3.02
N ALA A 44 -4.35 -3.55 -4.07
CA ALA A 44 -5.43 -3.57 -5.04
C ALA A 44 -6.59 -4.44 -4.54
N CYS A 45 -7.83 -4.05 -4.87
CA CYS A 45 -9.03 -4.85 -4.59
C CYS A 45 -9.86 -4.98 -5.87
N PRO A 46 -10.06 -6.19 -6.40
CA PRO A 46 -9.50 -7.48 -5.95
C PRO A 46 -7.96 -7.54 -6.06
N ILE A 47 -7.28 -8.37 -5.28
CA ILE A 47 -5.81 -8.50 -5.33
C ILE A 47 -5.32 -9.08 -6.67
N LEU A 48 -6.11 -9.98 -7.27
CA LEU A 48 -5.86 -10.56 -8.58
C LEU A 48 -6.91 -10.10 -9.60
N ASP A 49 -6.46 -9.73 -10.79
CA ASP A 49 -7.34 -9.30 -11.88
C ASP A 49 -7.96 -10.49 -12.60
N GLN A 50 -7.16 -11.54 -12.78
CA GLN A 50 -7.52 -12.76 -13.49
C GLN A 50 -8.43 -13.69 -12.67
N ASN A 51 -8.44 -13.53 -11.35
CA ASN A 51 -9.34 -14.27 -10.45
C ASN A 51 -9.80 -13.36 -9.30
N PRO A 52 -10.77 -12.46 -9.53
CA PRO A 52 -11.25 -11.50 -8.55
C PRO A 52 -11.78 -12.10 -7.24
N GLU A 53 -12.32 -13.33 -7.30
CA GLU A 53 -12.93 -14.02 -6.16
C GLU A 53 -11.90 -14.79 -5.32
N ALA A 54 -10.64 -14.87 -5.78
CA ALA A 54 -9.56 -15.55 -5.07
C ALA A 54 -9.25 -14.95 -3.69
N PHE A 55 -9.52 -13.66 -3.52
CA PHE A 55 -9.21 -12.91 -2.31
C PHE A 55 -10.40 -12.05 -1.91
N THR A 56 -10.65 -11.98 -0.60
CA THR A 56 -11.70 -11.12 -0.08
C THR A 56 -11.21 -9.67 0.00
N TRP A 57 -12.14 -8.74 0.21
CA TRP A 57 -11.77 -7.35 0.46
C TRP A 57 -10.94 -7.21 1.75
N GLU A 58 -11.22 -8.03 2.77
CA GLU A 58 -10.44 -8.08 4.01
C GLU A 58 -8.98 -8.49 3.76
N ASP A 59 -8.72 -9.38 2.81
CA ASP A 59 -7.34 -9.73 2.40
C ASP A 59 -6.60 -8.50 1.85
N ALA A 60 -7.27 -7.74 0.98
CA ALA A 60 -6.71 -6.51 0.43
C ALA A 60 -6.45 -5.46 1.54
N ALA A 61 -7.40 -5.30 2.46
CA ALA A 61 -7.25 -4.38 3.59
C ALA A 61 -6.08 -4.77 4.51
N GLN A 62 -5.93 -6.06 4.82
CA GLN A 62 -4.82 -6.55 5.65
C GLN A 62 -3.47 -6.41 4.95
N ALA A 63 -3.39 -6.71 3.65
CA ALA A 63 -2.16 -6.49 2.88
C ALA A 63 -1.76 -5.00 2.86
N ALA A 64 -2.73 -4.09 2.73
CA ALA A 64 -2.49 -2.65 2.82
C ALA A 64 -2.00 -2.24 4.22
N ASP A 65 -2.57 -2.79 5.30
CA ASP A 65 -2.12 -2.52 6.66
C ASP A 65 -0.70 -3.03 6.93
N GLN A 66 -0.36 -4.23 6.44
CA GLN A 66 1.01 -4.75 6.50
C GLN A 66 2.00 -3.82 5.81
N CYS A 67 1.66 -3.31 4.61
CA CYS A 67 2.48 -2.31 3.91
C CYS A 67 2.64 -1.02 4.73
N LEU A 68 1.56 -0.53 5.34
CA LEU A 68 1.59 0.66 6.20
C LEU A 68 2.53 0.46 7.39
N TYR A 69 2.45 -0.69 8.04
CA TYR A 69 3.32 -1.03 9.16
C TYR A 69 4.78 -1.18 8.74
N ALA A 70 5.06 -1.76 7.58
CA ALA A 70 6.41 -1.85 7.02
C ALA A 70 7.01 -0.45 6.81
N VAL A 71 6.24 0.50 6.26
CA VAL A 71 6.68 1.91 6.14
C VAL A 71 6.95 2.53 7.52
N LYS A 72 6.05 2.33 8.50
CA LYS A 72 6.21 2.87 9.85
C LYS A 72 7.47 2.33 10.54
N ARG A 73 7.73 1.02 10.44
CA ARG A 73 8.95 0.37 10.95
C ARG A 73 10.20 0.84 10.21
N GLY A 74 10.06 1.12 8.92
CA GLY A 74 11.11 1.65 8.06
C GLY A 74 11.43 3.14 8.23
N GLY A 75 10.88 3.83 9.24
CA GLY A 75 11.18 5.24 9.51
C GLY A 75 10.05 6.22 9.21
N ARG A 76 8.88 5.74 8.77
CA ARG A 76 7.70 6.55 8.41
C ARG A 76 7.94 7.41 7.16
N ASP A 77 7.09 8.40 6.95
CA ASP A 77 7.15 9.40 5.86
C ASP A 77 7.35 8.82 4.45
N GLY A 78 6.53 7.85 4.07
CA GLY A 78 6.65 7.19 2.79
C GLY A 78 5.45 6.33 2.46
N TRP A 79 5.62 5.48 1.46
CA TRP A 79 4.58 4.56 1.04
C TRP A 79 5.14 3.20 0.66
N MET A 80 4.28 2.19 0.76
CA MET A 80 4.52 0.85 0.26
C MET A 80 3.20 0.26 -0.25
N GLY A 81 3.27 -0.60 -1.27
CA GLY A 81 2.13 -1.37 -1.69
C GLY A 81 2.48 -2.70 -2.34
N VAL A 82 1.50 -3.62 -2.30
CA VAL A 82 1.59 -4.94 -2.93
C VAL A 82 1.18 -4.86 -4.39
N HIS A 83 1.98 -5.49 -5.24
CA HIS A 83 1.74 -5.72 -6.66
C HIS A 83 1.87 -7.22 -6.96
N THR A 84 1.01 -7.72 -7.84
CA THR A 84 0.96 -9.14 -8.20
C THR A 84 1.38 -9.28 -9.66
N PRO A 85 2.59 -9.83 -9.96
CA PRO A 85 3.14 -9.83 -11.32
C PRO A 85 2.51 -10.89 -12.24
N GLY A 86 1.62 -11.76 -11.74
CA GLY A 86 1.04 -12.83 -12.52
C GLY A 86 0.06 -13.72 -11.74
N PRO A 87 -0.22 -14.92 -12.26
CA PRO A 87 -1.01 -15.95 -11.57
C PRO A 87 -0.41 -16.28 -10.21
N LEU A 88 -1.22 -16.15 -9.16
CA LEU A 88 -0.90 -16.63 -7.82
C LEU A 88 -1.83 -17.77 -7.47
N ASP A 89 -1.31 -18.75 -6.73
CA ASP A 89 -2.15 -19.74 -6.06
C ASP A 89 -2.78 -19.07 -4.82
N PRO A 90 -4.11 -18.85 -4.80
CA PRO A 90 -4.76 -18.18 -3.67
C PRO A 90 -4.67 -18.99 -2.37
N VAL A 91 -4.54 -20.31 -2.45
CA VAL A 91 -4.40 -21.19 -1.28
C VAL A 91 -3.02 -21.03 -0.64
N GLU A 92 -1.98 -20.91 -1.46
CA GLU A 92 -0.60 -20.70 -0.99
C GLU A 92 -0.40 -19.27 -0.45
N VAL A 93 -0.90 -18.27 -1.18
CA VAL A 93 -0.58 -16.86 -0.92
C VAL A 93 -1.59 -16.19 0.02
N GLY A 94 -2.87 -16.58 0.00
CA GLY A 94 -3.97 -16.02 0.80
C GLY A 94 -3.65 -15.81 2.28
N PRO A 95 -3.37 -16.89 3.03
CA PRO A 95 -3.08 -16.78 4.46
C PRO A 95 -1.84 -15.92 4.75
N ARG A 96 -0.85 -15.94 3.85
CA ARG A 96 0.43 -15.24 4.03
C ARG A 96 0.35 -13.76 3.68
N LEU A 97 -0.48 -13.35 2.73
CA LEU A 97 -0.72 -11.95 2.36
C LEU A 97 -1.14 -11.09 3.56
N ARG A 98 -1.81 -11.72 4.54
CA ARG A 98 -2.29 -11.09 5.77
C ARG A 98 -1.20 -10.80 6.79
N VAL A 99 -0.11 -11.58 6.79
CA VAL A 99 0.83 -11.64 7.92
C VAL A 99 2.31 -11.59 7.53
N ASP A 100 2.65 -11.87 6.26
CA ASP A 100 4.03 -12.07 5.78
C ASP A 100 4.19 -11.60 4.32
N ILE A 101 3.94 -10.30 4.07
CA ILE A 101 4.15 -9.72 2.74
C ILE A 101 5.64 -9.66 2.37
N GLU A 102 6.54 -9.54 3.34
CA GLU A 102 7.99 -9.46 3.09
C GLU A 102 8.56 -10.83 2.68
N GLY A 103 8.14 -11.92 3.32
CA GLY A 103 8.52 -13.28 2.92
C GLY A 103 8.00 -13.65 1.53
N LEU A 104 6.73 -13.33 1.23
CA LEU A 104 6.18 -13.51 -0.11
C LEU A 104 6.94 -12.73 -1.19
N ALA A 105 7.42 -11.53 -0.85
CA ALA A 105 8.23 -10.73 -1.76
C ALA A 105 9.63 -11.31 -1.96
N ALA A 106 10.26 -11.80 -0.88
CA ALA A 106 11.56 -12.46 -0.94
C ALA A 106 11.54 -13.75 -1.79
N GLU A 107 10.42 -14.46 -1.79
CA GLU A 107 10.17 -15.65 -2.62
C GLU A 107 9.77 -15.30 -4.07
N GLY A 108 9.62 -14.02 -4.40
CA GLY A 108 9.21 -13.56 -5.73
C GLY A 108 7.74 -13.84 -6.06
N LYS A 109 6.91 -14.21 -5.08
CA LYS A 109 5.48 -14.45 -5.26
C LYS A 109 4.72 -13.13 -5.43
N ILE A 110 5.13 -12.08 -4.72
CA ILE A 110 4.59 -10.73 -4.89
C ILE A 110 5.73 -9.73 -5.13
N VAL A 111 5.36 -8.54 -5.58
CA VAL A 111 6.27 -7.41 -5.72
C VAL A 111 5.85 -6.33 -4.73
N LEU A 112 6.78 -5.87 -3.89
CA LEU A 112 6.56 -4.70 -3.06
C LEU A 112 7.15 -3.47 -3.75
N ARG A 113 6.32 -2.48 -4.05
CA ARG A 113 6.78 -1.15 -4.44
C ARG A 113 6.78 -0.24 -3.23
N ARG A 114 7.77 0.65 -3.13
CA ARG A 114 7.91 1.59 -2.02
C ARG A 114 8.60 2.88 -2.46
N SER A 115 8.42 3.95 -1.69
CA SER A 115 9.21 5.18 -1.86
C SER A 115 10.70 4.91 -1.66
N SER A 116 11.54 5.45 -2.55
CA SER A 116 12.97 5.64 -2.27
C SER A 116 13.11 6.62 -1.10
N ARG A 117 13.91 6.25 -0.10
CA ARG A 117 14.28 7.17 0.98
C ARG A 117 15.08 8.34 0.44
#